data_AF-A0A836XCT2-F1
#
_entry.id   AF-A0A836XCT2-F1
#
_cell.length_a   1.000
_cell.length_b   1.000
_cell.length_c   1.000
_cell.angle_alpha   90.00
_cell.angle_beta   90.00
_cell.angle_gamma   90.00
#
_symmetry.space_group_name_H-M   'P 1'
#
loop_
_entity.id
_entity.type
_entity.pdbx_description
1 polymer ?
#
loop_
_entity_poly.entity_id
_entity_poly.type
_entity_poly.pdbx_seq_one_letter_code
_entity_poly.pdbx_strand_id
1 'polypeptide(L)'
;MTQMLPAPEEINPVPATDADPWTAMQDHCAVALSVSRDLLARLESGAEATELVPLLQKEQHAVEGVRSGIAQFGGRLPADGAAKRDEVASHLTELLRLDGLSRDLLARRGVRLRGPRFSGRTVRGTRPHGTQQKGA
;
A
#
# COMPACT_ATOMS: atom_id res chain seq x y z
N MET A 1 -22.16 8.53 -60.55
CA MET A 1 -20.80 8.43 -59.96
C MET A 1 -20.35 9.87 -59.77
N THR A 2 -20.31 10.45 -58.57
CA THR A 2 -19.49 10.04 -57.42
C THR A 2 -20.10 10.65 -56.15
N GLN A 3 -20.38 9.82 -55.14
CA GLN A 3 -20.72 10.31 -53.80
C GLN A 3 -19.45 10.84 -53.13
N MET A 4 -19.55 12.03 -52.56
CA MET A 4 -18.52 12.69 -51.77
C MET A 4 -18.60 12.15 -50.35
N LEU A 5 -17.61 11.33 -49.95
CA LEU A 5 -17.48 10.83 -48.58
C LEU A 5 -17.14 11.98 -47.62
N PRO A 6 -17.78 12.08 -46.44
CA PRO A 6 -17.29 12.95 -45.38
C PRO A 6 -16.00 12.38 -44.79
N ALA A 7 -15.08 13.27 -44.41
CA ALA A 7 -13.80 12.95 -43.78
C ALA A 7 -14.00 12.10 -42.50
N PRO A 8 -13.09 11.17 -42.19
CA PRO A 8 -13.16 10.42 -40.95
C PRO A 8 -13.04 11.41 -39.78
N GLU A 9 -14.05 11.43 -38.91
CA GLU A 9 -14.00 12.11 -37.63
C GLU A 9 -12.71 11.72 -36.91
N GLU A 10 -11.86 12.72 -36.65
CA GLU A 10 -10.80 12.61 -35.66
C GLU A 10 -11.42 12.08 -34.38
N ILE A 11 -11.06 10.85 -34.03
CA ILE A 11 -11.30 10.28 -32.71
C ILE A 11 -10.57 11.21 -31.75
N ASN A 12 -11.30 12.16 -31.16
CA ASN A 12 -10.84 12.93 -30.02
C ASN A 12 -10.36 11.91 -28.98
N PRO A 13 -9.05 11.82 -28.67
CA PRO A 13 -8.65 11.00 -27.55
C PRO A 13 -9.30 11.63 -26.32
N VAL A 14 -10.21 10.89 -25.69
CA VAL A 14 -10.67 11.19 -24.33
C VAL A 14 -9.42 11.54 -23.54
N PRO A 15 -9.33 12.74 -22.94
CA PRO A 15 -8.14 13.09 -22.17
C PRO A 15 -8.00 12.01 -21.11
N ALA A 16 -6.90 11.25 -21.18
CA ALA A 16 -6.46 10.45 -20.07
C ALA A 16 -6.43 11.42 -18.89
N THR A 17 -7.34 11.25 -17.94
CA THR A 17 -7.30 12.03 -16.72
C THR A 17 -5.95 11.71 -16.10
N ASP A 18 -4.99 12.64 -16.23
CA ASP A 18 -3.71 12.65 -15.51
C ASP A 18 -4.03 12.79 -14.03
N ALA A 19 -4.65 11.76 -13.45
CA ALA A 19 -4.84 11.67 -12.03
C ALA A 19 -3.45 11.56 -11.43
N ASP A 20 -3.06 12.58 -10.66
CA ASP A 20 -1.77 12.60 -9.99
C ASP A 20 -1.56 11.27 -9.23
N PRO A 21 -0.50 10.51 -9.53
CA PRO A 21 -0.26 9.21 -8.91
C PRO A 21 -0.21 9.28 -7.38
N TRP A 22 0.18 10.44 -6.82
CA TRP A 22 0.10 10.64 -5.37
C TRP A 22 -1.33 10.68 -4.85
N THR A 23 -2.25 11.36 -5.54
CA THR A 23 -3.67 11.40 -5.19
C THR A 23 -4.28 10.01 -5.26
N ALA A 24 -4.00 9.25 -6.33
CA ALA A 24 -4.49 7.87 -6.44
C ALA A 24 -3.98 6.97 -5.29
N MET A 25 -2.71 7.16 -4.88
CA MET A 25 -2.15 6.44 -3.75
C MET A 25 -2.78 6.86 -2.41
N GLN A 26 -3.05 8.15 -2.22
CA GLN A 26 -3.78 8.67 -1.04
C GLN A 26 -5.19 8.06 -0.97
N ASP A 27 -5.90 7.95 -2.08
CA ASP A 27 -7.24 7.35 -2.14
C ASP A 27 -7.21 5.86 -1.76
N HIS A 28 -6.26 5.09 -2.31
CA HIS A 28 -6.06 3.69 -1.92
C HIS A 28 -5.77 3.55 -0.43
N CYS A 29 -4.93 4.42 0.12
CA CYS A 29 -4.63 4.44 1.55
C CYS A 29 -5.88 4.78 2.39
N ALA A 30 -6.67 5.76 1.97
CA ALA A 30 -7.88 6.19 2.67
C ALA A 30 -8.93 5.06 2.72
N VAL A 31 -9.14 4.34 1.61
CA VAL A 31 -10.03 3.17 1.57
C VAL A 31 -9.52 2.06 2.50
N ALA A 32 -8.23 1.72 2.43
CA ALA A 32 -7.64 0.70 3.29
C ALA A 32 -7.75 1.07 4.77
N LEU A 33 -7.52 2.34 5.12
CA LEU A 33 -7.65 2.83 6.50
C LEU A 33 -9.08 2.74 7.01
N SER A 34 -10.05 3.12 6.19
CA SER A 34 -11.47 3.04 6.52
C SER A 34 -11.87 1.59 6.86
N VAL A 35 -11.52 0.64 5.99
CA VAL A 35 -11.85 -0.77 6.20
C VAL A 35 -11.09 -1.36 7.39
N SER A 36 -9.81 -1.03 7.57
CA SER A 36 -9.00 -1.52 8.69
C SER A 36 -9.54 -1.04 10.05
N ARG A 37 -10.06 0.20 10.10
CA ARG A 37 -10.70 0.77 11.31
C ARG A 37 -12.03 0.08 11.62
N ASP A 38 -12.86 -0.17 10.61
CA ASP A 38 -14.12 -0.90 10.80
C ASP A 38 -13.86 -2.34 11.26
N LEU A 39 -12.88 -3.02 10.64
CA LEU A 39 -12.45 -4.35 11.09
C LEU A 39 -12.00 -4.34 12.56
N LEU A 40 -11.15 -3.39 12.94
CA LEU A 40 -10.68 -3.27 14.32
C LEU A 40 -11.85 -3.06 15.28
N ALA A 41 -12.77 -2.14 14.97
CA ALA A 41 -13.94 -1.89 15.80
C ALA A 41 -14.82 -3.14 16.00
N ARG A 42 -15.01 -3.95 14.94
CA ARG A 42 -15.74 -5.23 15.01
C ARG A 42 -15.00 -6.29 15.81
N LEU A 43 -13.68 -6.33 15.72
CA LEU A 43 -12.85 -7.21 16.55
C LEU A 43 -12.88 -6.78 18.03
N GLU A 44 -12.92 -5.49 18.33
CA GLU A 44 -13.08 -5.00 19.70
C GLU A 44 -14.47 -5.29 20.25
N SER A 45 -15.51 -5.21 19.41
CA SER A 45 -16.90 -5.46 19.82
C SER A 45 -17.27 -6.93 20.00
N GLY A 46 -16.34 -7.87 19.80
CA GLY A 46 -16.67 -9.29 19.92
C GLY A 46 -17.36 -9.90 18.69
N ALA A 47 -17.37 -9.22 17.53
CA ALA A 47 -18.14 -9.67 16.35
C ALA A 47 -17.80 -11.11 15.92
N GLU A 48 -18.80 -11.80 15.40
CA GLU A 48 -18.71 -13.20 15.00
C GLU A 48 -17.99 -13.36 13.65
N ALA A 49 -17.56 -14.59 13.35
CA ALA A 49 -16.83 -14.88 12.11
C ALA A 49 -17.61 -14.51 10.83
N THR A 50 -18.94 -14.65 10.85
CA THR A 50 -19.83 -14.30 9.73
C THR A 50 -19.79 -12.81 9.39
N GLU A 51 -19.51 -11.95 10.36
CA GLU A 51 -19.35 -10.50 10.18
C GLU A 51 -17.90 -10.13 9.83
N LEU A 52 -16.93 -10.85 10.39
CA LEU A 52 -15.50 -10.55 10.23
C LEU A 52 -14.93 -11.01 8.89
N VAL A 53 -15.33 -12.19 8.38
CA VAL A 53 -14.77 -12.74 7.13
C VAL A 53 -14.99 -11.81 5.93
N PRO A 54 -16.18 -11.23 5.71
CA PRO A 54 -16.38 -10.25 4.63
C PRO A 54 -15.51 -9.00 4.78
N LEU A 55 -15.25 -8.54 6.01
CA LEU A 55 -14.40 -7.38 6.26
C LEU A 55 -12.93 -7.68 5.98
N LEU A 56 -12.44 -8.87 6.36
CA LEU A 56 -11.08 -9.32 6.03
C LEU A 56 -10.86 -9.42 4.51
N GLN A 57 -11.88 -9.87 3.76
CA GLN A 57 -11.82 -9.89 2.29
C GLN A 57 -11.75 -8.48 1.68
N LYS A 58 -12.56 -7.55 2.21
CA LYS A 58 -12.53 -6.14 1.79
C LYS A 58 -11.19 -5.48 2.12
N GLU A 59 -10.64 -5.76 3.30
CA GLU A 59 -9.33 -5.25 3.71
C GLU A 59 -8.23 -5.75 2.78
N GLN A 60 -8.23 -7.06 2.46
CA GLN A 60 -7.30 -7.63 1.50
C GLN A 60 -7.36 -6.89 0.15
N HIS A 61 -8.55 -6.68 -0.39
CA HIS A 61 -8.72 -5.99 -1.68
C HIS A 61 -8.22 -4.53 -1.62
N ALA A 62 -8.52 -3.81 -0.53
CA ALA A 62 -8.05 -2.45 -0.35
C ALA A 62 -6.51 -2.37 -0.26
N VAL A 63 -5.88 -3.30 0.48
CA VAL A 63 -4.42 -3.40 0.61
C VAL A 63 -3.77 -3.82 -0.72
N GLU A 64 -4.43 -4.63 -1.55
CA GLU A 64 -3.96 -4.92 -2.91
C GLU A 64 -3.89 -3.65 -3.78
N GLY A 65 -4.83 -2.72 -3.62
CA GLY A 65 -4.78 -1.39 -4.24
C GLY A 65 -3.54 -0.60 -3.81
N VAL A 66 -3.29 -0.54 -2.50
CA VAL A 66 -2.09 0.11 -1.92
C VAL A 66 -0.80 -0.53 -2.45
N ARG A 67 -0.72 -1.87 -2.49
CA ARG A 67 0.44 -2.60 -3.01
C ARG A 67 0.68 -2.32 -4.49
N SER A 68 -0.40 -2.27 -5.27
CA SER A 68 -0.33 -1.95 -6.70
C SER A 68 0.13 -0.52 -6.92
N GLY A 69 -0.37 0.45 -6.14
CA GLY A 69 0.09 1.84 -6.16
C GLY A 69 1.58 1.97 -5.82
N ILE A 70 2.07 1.29 -4.78
CA ILE A 70 3.51 1.25 -4.44
C ILE A 70 4.34 0.71 -5.61
N ALA A 71 3.88 -0.36 -6.26
CA ALA A 71 4.59 -0.94 -7.39
C ALA A 71 4.66 0.01 -8.59
N GLN A 72 3.63 0.82 -8.82
CA GLN A 72 3.60 1.83 -9.89
C GLN A 72 4.65 2.93 -9.69
N PHE A 73 5.02 3.25 -8.44
CA PHE A 73 6.10 4.20 -8.17
C PHE A 73 7.49 3.67 -8.57
N GLY A 74 7.67 2.36 -8.74
CA GLY A 74 8.58 1.70 -9.70
C GLY A 74 10.05 2.14 -9.79
N GLY A 75 10.57 2.94 -8.87
CA GLY A 75 11.93 3.49 -8.87
C GLY A 75 12.05 4.98 -9.23
N ARG A 76 10.98 5.67 -9.65
CA ARG A 76 11.01 7.11 -9.89
C ARG A 76 9.75 7.78 -9.36
N LEU A 77 9.91 8.43 -8.21
CA LEU A 77 8.85 9.25 -7.62
C LEU A 77 8.65 10.52 -8.47
N PRO A 78 7.40 10.98 -8.65
CA PRO A 78 7.14 12.29 -9.23
C PRO A 78 7.89 13.39 -8.46
N ALA A 79 8.45 14.36 -9.19
CA ALA A 79 9.02 15.56 -8.58
C ALA A 79 7.90 16.37 -7.88
N ASP A 80 8.25 17.13 -6.85
CA ASP A 80 7.34 18.04 -6.11
C ASP A 80 6.20 17.42 -5.29
N GLY A 81 6.33 16.14 -4.94
CA GLY A 81 5.36 15.41 -4.10
C GLY A 81 5.71 15.26 -2.62
N ALA A 82 6.63 16.05 -2.05
CA ALA A 82 7.15 15.80 -0.69
C ALA A 82 6.05 15.73 0.39
N ALA A 83 5.14 16.70 0.43
CA ALA A 83 4.02 16.70 1.38
C ALA A 83 3.09 15.49 1.17
N LYS A 84 2.78 15.15 -0.08
CA LYS A 84 1.91 14.00 -0.41
C LYS A 84 2.57 12.66 -0.06
N ARG A 85 3.88 12.55 -0.28
CA ARG A 85 4.68 11.39 0.12
C ARG A 85 4.66 11.23 1.64
N ASP A 86 4.84 12.32 2.39
CA ASP A 86 4.87 12.27 3.85
C ASP A 86 3.47 11.91 4.40
N GLU A 87 2.41 12.40 3.76
CA GLU A 87 1.03 11.98 4.06
C GLU A 87 0.78 10.50 3.77
N VAL A 88 1.20 10.00 2.59
CA VAL A 88 1.13 8.57 2.25
C VAL A 88 1.94 7.74 3.26
N ALA A 89 3.13 8.18 3.66
CA ALA A 89 3.94 7.50 4.66
C ALA A 89 3.25 7.45 6.03
N SER A 90 2.56 8.52 6.42
CA SER A 90 1.72 8.56 7.62
C SER A 90 0.57 7.54 7.53
N HIS A 91 -0.15 7.50 6.41
CA HIS A 91 -1.21 6.52 6.18
C HIS A 91 -0.71 5.07 6.23
N LEU A 92 0.43 4.78 5.61
CA LEU A 92 1.04 3.44 5.65
C LEU A 92 1.47 3.05 7.06
N THR A 93 2.00 3.99 7.84
CA THR A 93 2.36 3.77 9.25
C THR A 93 1.13 3.42 10.07
N GLU A 94 0.02 4.14 9.86
CA GLU A 94 -1.25 3.86 10.54
C GLU A 94 -1.84 2.50 10.13
N LEU A 95 -1.77 2.13 8.84
CA LEU A 95 -2.20 0.80 8.38
C LEU A 95 -1.41 -0.33 9.07
N LEU A 96 -0.09 -0.18 9.20
CA LEU A 96 0.74 -1.16 9.92
C LEU A 96 0.39 -1.23 11.41
N ARG A 97 0.06 -0.09 12.04
CA ARG A 97 -0.39 -0.06 13.43
C ARG A 97 -1.72 -0.81 13.60
N LEU A 98 -2.69 -0.58 12.71
CA LEU A 98 -4.00 -1.24 12.74
C LEU A 98 -3.88 -2.76 12.48
N ASP A 99 -3.06 -3.19 11.52
CA ASP A 99 -2.79 -4.63 11.28
C ASP A 99 -2.21 -5.31 12.53
N GLY A 100 -1.28 -4.65 13.22
CA GLY A 100 -0.74 -5.14 14.49
C GLY A 100 -1.82 -5.37 15.56
N LEU A 101 -2.69 -4.39 15.78
CA LEU A 101 -3.79 -4.49 16.75
C LEU A 101 -4.80 -5.58 16.37
N SER A 102 -5.20 -5.62 15.11
CA SER A 102 -6.14 -6.64 14.60
C SER A 102 -5.57 -8.05 14.75
N ARG A 103 -4.28 -8.25 14.45
CA ARG A 103 -3.59 -9.55 14.64
C ARG A 103 -3.56 -9.97 16.10
N ASP A 104 -3.29 -9.05 17.02
CA ASP A 104 -3.26 -9.35 18.45
C ASP A 104 -4.64 -9.79 18.96
N LEU A 105 -5.71 -9.12 18.53
CA LEU A 105 -7.09 -9.51 18.87
C LEU A 105 -7.47 -10.86 18.26
N LEU A 106 -7.14 -11.10 17.00
CA LEU A 106 -7.35 -12.38 16.33
C LEU A 106 -6.58 -13.52 17.01
N ALA A 107 -5.32 -13.27 17.41
CA ALA A 107 -4.49 -14.25 18.12
C ALA A 107 -5.07 -14.61 19.49
N ARG A 108 -5.61 -13.62 20.24
CA ARG A 108 -6.32 -13.86 21.51
C ARG A 108 -7.57 -14.73 21.33
N ARG A 109 -8.19 -14.68 20.15
CA ARG A 109 -9.31 -15.56 19.76
C ARG A 109 -8.88 -16.90 19.16
N GLY A 110 -7.58 -17.22 19.18
CA GLY A 110 -7.05 -18.49 18.68
C GLY A 110 -6.75 -18.51 17.18
N VAL A 111 -6.91 -17.40 16.46
CA VAL A 111 -6.59 -17.30 15.04
C VAL A 111 -5.11 -16.99 14.86
N ARG A 112 -4.35 -17.96 14.32
CA ARG A 112 -2.92 -17.79 14.03
C ARG A 112 -2.69 -17.34 12.59
N LEU A 113 -2.44 -16.05 12.42
CA LEU A 113 -2.02 -15.50 11.12
C LEU A 113 -0.50 -15.69 10.95
N ARG A 114 -0.05 -16.07 9.75
CA ARG A 114 1.38 -16.02 9.42
C ARG A 114 1.83 -14.56 9.54
N GLY A 115 2.79 -14.33 10.43
CA GLY A 115 3.40 -13.01 10.61
C GLY A 115 4.14 -12.54 9.35
N PRO A 116 4.52 -11.25 9.28
CA PRO A 116 5.30 -10.73 8.18
C PRO A 116 6.59 -11.54 8.06
N ARG A 117 6.80 -12.14 6.88
CA ARG A 117 8.06 -12.80 6.57
C ARG A 117 9.07 -11.71 6.28
N PHE A 118 9.62 -11.10 7.32
CA PHE A 118 10.86 -10.36 7.18
C PHE A 118 11.92 -11.38 6.79
N SER A 119 12.11 -11.58 5.48
CA SER A 119 13.34 -12.15 4.98
C SER A 119 14.41 -11.13 5.32
N GLY A 120 15.02 -11.32 6.49
CA GLY A 120 16.14 -10.52 6.95
C GLY A 120 17.28 -10.70 5.95
N ARG A 121 17.28 -9.90 4.88
CA ARG A 121 18.51 -9.54 4.21
C ARG A 121 19.27 -8.65 5.19
N THR A 122 19.91 -9.27 6.17
CA THR A 122 21.04 -8.68 6.86
C THR A 122 22.02 -8.27 5.77
N VAL A 123 22.02 -6.99 5.40
CA VAL A 123 23.17 -6.38 4.77
C VAL A 123 24.29 -6.56 5.78
N ARG A 124 25.13 -7.55 5.50
CA ARG A 124 26.31 -7.87 6.29
C ARG A 124 27.18 -6.62 6.28
N GLY A 125 27.08 -5.85 7.36
CA GLY A 125 27.90 -4.67 7.58
C GLY A 125 29.35 -5.04 7.33
N THR A 126 29.96 -4.35 6.37
CA THR A 126 31.38 -4.41 6.09
C THR A 126 32.12 -4.05 7.38
N ARG A 127 32.83 -5.03 7.92
CA ARG A 127 33.69 -4.92 9.09
C ARG A 127 34.76 -3.84 8.82
N PRO A 128 35.05 -2.91 9.73
CA PRO A 128 36.16 -1.99 9.54
C PRO A 128 37.48 -2.77 9.62
N HIS A 129 38.30 -2.64 8.58
CA HIS A 129 39.67 -3.13 8.57
C HIS A 129 40.47 -2.29 9.58
N GLY A 130 40.79 -2.87 10.74
CA GLY A 130 41.85 -2.36 11.60
C GLY A 130 43.18 -2.49 10.87
N THR A 131 43.76 -1.35 10.49
CA THR A 131 45.14 -1.26 10.04
C THR A 131 46.07 -1.48 11.23
N GLN A 132 46.60 -2.69 11.36
CA GLN A 132 47.76 -2.95 12.21
C GLN A 132 49.00 -2.47 11.45
N GLN A 133 49.44 -1.24 11.70
CA GLN A 133 50.75 -0.76 11.24
C GLN A 133 51.85 -1.36 12.13
N LYS A 134 52.74 -2.12 11.49
CA LYS A 134 54.03 -2.59 11.99
C LYS A 134 55.10 -1.53 11.65
N GLY A 135 56.06 -1.34 12.56
CA GLY A 135 57.36 -0.67 12.32
C GLY A 135 57.56 0.51 13.29
N ALA A 136 58.69 0.68 13.95
CA ALA A 136 59.98 -0.04 14.00
C ALA A 136 60.60 0.27 15.37
#